data_AF-A0A953E298-F1
#
_entry.id   AF-A0A953E298-F1
#
_cell.length_a   1.000
_cell.length_b   1.000
_cell.length_c   1.000
_cell.angle_alpha   90.00
_cell.angle_beta   90.00
_cell.angle_gamma   90.00
#
_symmetry.space_group_name_H-M   'P 1'
#
loop_
_entity.id
_entity.type
_entity.pdbx_description
1 polymer ?
#
loop_
_entity_poly.entity_id
_entity_poly.type
_entity_poly.pdbx_seq_one_letter_code
_entity_poly.pdbx_strand_id
1 'polypeptide(L)' 'VDDPVEILTKMRYVADRRLGGTAAWSLDGDDTAGSLGAAIDLGLHRP' A
#
# COMPACT_ATOMS: atom_id res chain seq x y z
N VAL A 1 3.54 13.58 -1.23
CA VAL A 1 3.35 12.73 -0.04
C VAL A 1 2.19 11.82 -0.37
N ASP A 2 2.33 10.52 -0.11
CA ASP A 2 1.24 9.56 -0.24
C ASP A 2 0.48 9.46 1.08
N ASP A 3 -0.82 9.20 0.99
CA ASP A 3 -1.68 8.87 2.11
C ASP A 3 -2.31 7.47 1.92
N PRO A 4 -3.11 6.95 2.87
CA PRO A 4 -3.73 5.64 2.72
C PRO A 4 -4.60 5.48 1.45
N VAL A 5 -5.20 6.56 0.94
CA VAL A 5 -6.04 6.53 -0.27
C VAL A 5 -5.17 6.37 -1.52
N GLU A 6 -4.06 7.10 -1.60
CA GLU A 6 -3.09 6.98 -2.70
C GLU A 6 -2.39 5.61 -2.69
N ILE A 7 -2.03 5.09 -1.51
CA ILE A 7 -1.46 3.74 -1.36
C ILE A 7 -2.46 2.67 -1.85
N LEU A 8 -3.73 2.76 -1.45
CA LEU A 8 -4.75 1.81 -1.89
C LEU A 8 -4.92 1.82 -3.42
N THR A 9 -4.90 2.99 -4.03
CA THR A 9 -5.00 3.16 -5.49
C THR A 9 -3.82 2.51 -6.20
N LYS A 10 -2.59 2.69 -5.68
CA LYS A 10 -1.38 2.06 -6.21
C LYS A 10 -1.39 0.54 -6.03
N MET A 11 -1.88 0.03 -4.90
CA MET A 11 -1.93 -1.42 -4.68
C MET A 11 -2.94 -2.11 -5.59
N ARG A 12 -4.10 -1.49 -5.84
CA ARG A 12 -5.04 -1.96 -6.86
C ARG A 12 -4.38 -2.01 -8.23
N TYR A 13 -3.61 -0.98 -8.60
CA TYR A 13 -2.83 -0.98 -9.84
C TYR A 13 -1.85 -2.16 -9.92
N VAL A 14 -1.13 -2.47 -8.83
CA VAL A 14 -0.20 -3.60 -8.73
C VAL A 14 -0.93 -4.94 -8.94
N ALA A 15 -2.07 -5.13 -8.27
CA ALA A 15 -2.90 -6.33 -8.39
C ALA A 15 -3.47 -6.49 -9.81
N ASP A 16 -4.11 -5.45 -10.35
CA ASP A 16 -4.75 -5.45 -11.68
C ASP A 16 -3.77 -5.78 -12.80
N ARG A 17 -2.51 -5.35 -12.66
CA ARG A 17 -1.44 -5.59 -13.64
C ARG A 17 -0.63 -6.84 -13.37
N ARG A 18 -0.97 -7.60 -12.32
CA ARG A 18 -0.28 -8.83 -11.93
C ARG A 18 1.23 -8.61 -11.75
N LEU A 19 1.60 -7.48 -11.14
CA LEU A 19 2.99 -7.19 -10.80
C LEU A 19 3.43 -8.04 -9.59
N GLY A 20 4.74 -8.21 -9.41
CA GLY A 20 5.29 -9.10 -8.38
C GLY A 20 5.11 -8.64 -6.93
N GLY A 21 4.67 -7.40 -6.70
CA GLY A 21 4.47 -6.83 -5.38
C GLY A 21 4.77 -5.33 -5.34
N THR A 22 4.96 -4.82 -4.11
CA THR A 22 5.32 -3.43 -3.85
C THR A 22 6.57 -3.36 -2.97
N ALA A 23 7.24 -2.21 -2.98
CA ALA A 23 8.28 -1.86 -2.03
C ALA A 23 7.98 -0.46 -1.47
N ALA A 24 8.26 -0.26 -0.19
CA ALA A 24 8.10 1.03 0.48
C ALA A 24 9.44 1.45 1.09
N TRP A 25 9.70 2.76 1.04
CA TRP A 25 10.82 3.39 1.72
C TRP A 25 10.29 4.50 2.63
N SER A 26 10.46 4.45 3.95
CA SER A 26 10.90 3.31 4.78
C SER A 26 9.87 3.06 5.88
N LEU A 27 10.03 1.98 6.65
CA LEU A 27 9.03 1.56 7.63
C LEU A 27 8.75 2.63 8.71
N ASP A 28 9.78 3.39 9.09
CA ASP A 28 9.70 4.50 10.05
C ASP A 28 9.02 5.76 9.50
N GLY A 29 8.64 5.76 8.22
CA GLY A 29 7.82 6.80 7.61
C GLY A 29 6.31 6.60 7.80
N ASP A 30 5.89 5.49 8.40
CA ASP A 30 4.47 5.22 8.72
C ASP A 30 4.09 5.82 10.09
N ASP A 31 2.79 5.96 10.34
CA ASP A 31 2.29 6.38 11.64
C ASP A 31 2.36 5.25 12.68
N THR A 32 2.11 5.59 13.94
CA THR A 32 2.13 4.61 15.04
C THR A 32 1.01 3.56 14.96
N ALA A 33 0.01 3.76 14.11
CA ALA A 33 -1.05 2.80 13.84
C ALA A 33 -0.73 1.89 12.64
N GLY A 34 0.33 2.18 11.87
CA GLY A 34 0.70 1.46 10.66
C GLY A 34 -0.30 1.68 9.51
N SER A 35 -0.84 2.88 9.36
CA SER A 35 -1.94 3.13 8.42
C SER A 35 -1.54 2.93 6.95
N LEU A 36 -0.29 3.23 6.57
CA LEU A 36 0.20 2.97 5.22
C LEU A 36 0.41 1.47 4.98
N GLY A 37 0.98 0.75 5.96
CA GLY A 37 1.11 -0.71 5.91
C GLY A 37 -0.24 -1.43 5.80
N ALA A 38 -1.24 -0.97 6.55
CA ALA A 38 -2.61 -1.50 6.47
C ALA A 38 -3.25 -1.25 5.10
N ALA A 39 -3.03 -0.08 4.50
CA ALA A 39 -3.49 0.23 3.15
C ALA A 39 -2.79 -0.65 2.09
N ILE A 40 -1.52 -1.01 2.29
CA ILE A 40 -0.81 -1.96 1.44
C ILE A 40 -1.49 -3.33 1.47
N ASP A 41 -1.72 -3.89 2.67
CA ASP A 41 -2.39 -5.20 2.82
C ASP A 41 -3.80 -5.19 2.21
N LEU A 42 -4.57 -4.14 2.50
CA LEU A 42 -5.92 -3.98 2.00
C LEU A 42 -5.94 -4.02 0.46
N GLY A 43 -5.11 -3.21 -0.20
CA GLY A 43 -5.15 -3.11 -1.66
C GLY A 43 -4.53 -4.27 -2.43
N LEU A 44 -3.66 -5.06 -1.80
CA LEU A 44 -3.05 -6.23 -2.44
C LEU A 44 -3.88 -7.51 -2.26
N HIS A 45 -4.57 -7.65 -1.12
CA HIS A 45 -5.18 -8.93 -0.74
C HIS A 45 -6.69 -8.90 -0.56
N ARG A 46 -7.31 -7.71 -0.52
CA ARG A 46 -8.76 -7.60 -0.26
C ARG A 46 -9.46 -6.80 -1.37
N PRO A 47 -10.58 -7.32 -1.90
CA PRO A 47 -11.35 -6.66 -2.96
C PRO A 47 -12.00 -5.35 -2.48
#